data_AF-A0A5R9H3A0-F1
#
_entry.id   AF-A0A5R9H3A0-F1
#
_cell.length_a   1.000
_cell.length_b   1.000
_cell.length_c   1.000
_cell.angle_alpha   90.00
_cell.angle_beta   90.00
_cell.angle_gamma   90.00
#
_symmetry.space_group_name_H-M   'P 1'
#
loop_
_entity.id
_entity.type
_entity.pdbx_description
1 polymer ?
#
loop_
_entity_poly.entity_id
_entity_poly.type
_entity_poly.pdbx_seq_one_letter_code
_entity_poly.pdbx_strand_id
1 'polypeptide(L)'
;MLRTAALLALITLPALTANAAATYTYAIDHGTPGVIVSESKMARIVIQASGDCTNIPYEVITDGVKSITGNFNLKKPLSLPLDFTTVTLSCDQEGVKAAIKKETSPLMF
;
A
#
# COMPACT_ATOMS: atom_id res chain seq x y z
N MET A 1 58.98 14.73 11.65
CA MET A 1 58.00 13.64 11.45
C MET A 1 56.79 13.94 12.34
N LEU A 2 55.89 14.80 11.85
CA LEU A 2 54.52 14.46 11.45
C LEU A 2 53.73 13.77 12.57
N ARG A 3 53.28 14.55 13.57
CA ARG A 3 51.87 14.91 13.78
C ARG A 3 50.93 13.70 13.84
N THR A 4 50.60 13.27 15.06
CA THR A 4 49.40 12.44 15.30
C THR A 4 48.54 13.15 16.32
N ALA A 5 47.89 14.23 15.88
CA ALA A 5 46.76 14.80 16.58
C ALA A 5 45.67 13.72 16.58
N ALA A 6 45.36 13.17 17.75
CA ALA A 6 44.19 12.35 17.96
C ALA A 6 42.95 13.24 17.81
N LEU A 7 42.51 13.47 16.57
CA LEU A 7 41.19 13.99 16.28
C LEU A 7 40.20 12.91 16.70
N LEU A 8 39.57 13.10 17.87
CA LEU A 8 38.25 12.55 18.14
C LEU A 8 37.28 13.12 17.09
N ALA A 9 37.22 12.49 15.93
CA ALA A 9 36.07 12.60 15.08
C ALA A 9 34.97 11.77 15.76
N LEU A 10 34.18 12.44 16.61
CA LEU A 10 32.82 11.99 16.92
C LEU A 10 32.10 11.89 15.56
N ILE A 11 32.13 10.70 14.98
CA ILE A 11 31.22 10.33 13.90
C ILE A 11 29.86 10.24 14.59
N THR A 12 29.13 11.36 14.61
CA THR A 12 27.70 11.37 14.86
C THR A 12 27.08 10.53 13.75
N LEU A 13 26.85 9.24 14.03
CA LEU A 13 25.98 8.41 13.21
C LEU A 13 24.67 9.20 13.05
N PRO A 14 24.24 9.57 11.84
CA PRO A 14 22.87 9.98 11.67
C PRO A 14 22.04 8.78 12.13
N ALA A 15 21.22 8.98 13.16
CA ALA A 15 20.22 8.00 13.53
C ALA A 15 19.47 7.68 12.24
N LEU A 16 19.56 6.43 11.79
CA LEU A 16 18.76 5.90 10.69
C LEU A 16 17.31 6.09 11.12
N THR A 17 16.73 7.22 10.71
CA THR A 17 15.35 7.56 10.99
C THR A 17 14.49 6.45 10.44
N ALA A 18 13.59 5.94 11.27
CA ALA A 18 12.60 4.91 10.95
C ALA A 18 12.17 5.01 9.47
N ASN A 19 12.22 3.87 8.76
CA ASN A 19 11.72 3.76 7.40
C ASN A 19 10.30 4.35 7.36
N ALA A 20 10.17 5.58 6.87
CA ALA A 20 8.87 6.19 6.68
C ALA A 20 8.07 5.25 5.78
N ALA A 21 6.89 4.83 6.25
CA ALA A 21 6.01 3.95 5.49
C ALA A 21 5.73 4.60 4.12
N ALA A 22 6.35 4.06 3.07
CA ALA A 22 6.21 4.58 1.73
C ALA A 22 4.77 4.34 1.24
N THR A 23 4.15 5.39 0.72
CA THR A 23 2.85 5.29 0.05
C THR A 23 3.09 5.21 -1.44
N TYR A 24 2.58 4.15 -2.06
CA TYR A 24 2.61 3.96 -3.51
C TYR A 24 1.21 4.20 -4.07
N THR A 25 1.10 4.98 -5.13
CA THR A 25 -0.18 5.27 -5.76
C THR A 25 -0.17 4.83 -7.21
N TYR A 26 -1.24 4.19 -7.67
CA TYR A 26 -1.46 3.93 -9.08
C TYR A 26 -2.94 4.06 -9.45
N ALA A 27 -3.19 4.21 -10.75
CA ALA A 27 -4.52 4.26 -11.33
C ALA A 27 -4.88 2.93 -12.00
N ILE A 28 -6.14 2.56 -11.91
CA ILE A 28 -6.77 1.43 -12.57
C ILE A 28 -7.77 2.02 -13.56
N ASP A 29 -7.44 1.92 -14.84
CA ASP A 29 -8.28 2.46 -15.91
C ASP A 29 -9.56 1.64 -16.09
N HIS A 30 -10.61 2.29 -16.59
CA HIS A 30 -11.89 1.66 -16.87
C HIS A 30 -11.75 0.41 -17.74
N GLY A 31 -12.47 -0.65 -17.35
CA GLY A 31 -12.48 -1.92 -18.07
C GLY A 31 -11.26 -2.81 -17.81
N THR A 32 -10.19 -2.28 -17.20
CA THR A 32 -8.99 -3.04 -16.86
C THR A 32 -9.06 -3.55 -15.41
N PRO A 33 -8.84 -4.86 -15.16
CA PRO A 33 -8.66 -5.36 -13.81
C PRO A 33 -7.34 -4.87 -13.20
N GLY A 34 -7.42 -4.17 -12.08
CA GLY A 34 -6.28 -3.86 -11.21
C GLY A 34 -6.14 -4.90 -10.10
N VAL A 35 -4.90 -5.25 -9.77
CA VAL A 35 -4.59 -6.22 -8.71
C VAL A 35 -3.71 -5.56 -7.66
N ILE A 36 -4.23 -5.49 -6.44
CA ILE A 36 -3.54 -4.96 -5.26
C ILE A 36 -3.13 -6.15 -4.40
N VAL A 37 -1.83 -6.34 -4.17
CA VAL A 37 -1.31 -7.45 -3.35
C VAL A 37 -0.82 -6.89 -2.02
N SER A 38 -1.10 -7.60 -0.92
CA SER A 38 -0.60 -7.28 0.41
C SER A 38 0.91 -7.44 0.50
N GLU A 39 1.51 -6.80 1.52
CA GLU A 39 2.93 -6.94 1.84
C GLU A 39 3.30 -8.39 2.18
N SER A 40 2.44 -9.09 2.92
CA SER A 40 2.62 -10.51 3.24
C SER A 40 2.49 -11.44 2.03
N LYS A 41 1.89 -10.94 0.93
CA LYS A 41 1.48 -11.70 -0.27
C LYS A 41 0.39 -12.76 -0.04
N MET A 42 -0.12 -12.87 1.18
CA MET A 42 -1.17 -13.82 1.55
C MET A 42 -2.58 -13.33 1.19
N ALA A 43 -2.72 -12.05 0.84
CA ALA A 43 -3.97 -11.42 0.48
C ALA A 43 -3.83 -10.54 -0.76
N ARG A 44 -4.84 -10.54 -1.64
CA ARG A 44 -4.94 -9.61 -2.76
C ARG A 44 -6.38 -9.18 -3.00
N ILE A 45 -6.55 -7.96 -3.49
CA ILE A 45 -7.81 -7.42 -3.98
C ILE A 45 -7.70 -7.24 -5.48
N VAL A 46 -8.64 -7.83 -6.22
CA VAL A 46 -8.84 -7.55 -7.64
C VAL A 46 -9.99 -6.56 -7.75
N ILE A 47 -9.80 -5.49 -8.50
CA ILE A 47 -10.79 -4.43 -8.71
C ILE A 47 -10.89 -4.18 -10.20
N GLN A 48 -12.09 -4.02 -10.73
CA GLN A 48 -12.27 -3.56 -12.11
C GLN A 48 -12.91 -2.17 -12.09
N ALA A 49 -12.14 -1.16 -12.51
CA ALA A 49 -12.67 0.19 -12.60
C ALA A 49 -13.77 0.25 -13.67
N SER A 50 -14.79 1.05 -13.40
CA SER A 50 -15.90 1.32 -14.30
C SER A 50 -16.30 2.79 -14.21
N GLY A 51 -17.01 3.29 -15.23
CA GLY A 51 -17.53 4.65 -15.22
C GLY A 51 -18.55 4.92 -14.10
N ASP A 52 -19.04 3.88 -13.42
CA ASP A 52 -19.90 3.99 -12.24
C ASP A 52 -19.11 3.76 -10.94
N CYS A 53 -18.70 4.85 -10.31
CA CYS A 53 -18.01 4.84 -9.02
C CYS A 53 -18.87 4.33 -7.85
N THR A 54 -20.17 4.10 -8.02
CA THR A 54 -21.03 3.56 -6.94
C THR A 54 -21.05 2.04 -6.89
N ASN A 55 -20.59 1.37 -7.95
CA ASN A 55 -20.77 -0.05 -8.13
C ASN A 55 -19.50 -0.74 -8.66
N ILE A 56 -18.35 -0.41 -8.09
CA ILE A 56 -17.05 -0.94 -8.53
C ILE A 56 -16.90 -2.39 -8.07
N PRO A 57 -16.89 -3.39 -8.96
CA PRO A 57 -16.76 -4.79 -8.56
C PRO A 57 -15.37 -5.07 -7.98
N TYR A 58 -15.33 -5.91 -6.95
CA TYR A 58 -14.10 -6.39 -6.34
C TYR A 58 -14.16 -7.88 -6.00
N GLU A 59 -12.98 -8.48 -5.90
CA GLU A 59 -12.76 -9.81 -5.34
C GLU A 59 -11.57 -9.76 -4.38
N VAL A 60 -11.77 -10.19 -3.14
CA VAL A 60 -10.70 -10.39 -2.16
C VAL A 60 -10.34 -11.87 -2.15
N ILE A 61 -9.06 -12.15 -2.34
CA ILE A 61 -8.50 -13.49 -2.40
C ILE A 61 -7.43 -13.57 -1.32
N THR A 62 -7.57 -14.53 -0.41
CA THR A 62 -6.55 -14.81 0.60
C THR A 62 -6.28 -16.30 0.64
N ASP A 63 -5.04 -16.68 0.97
CA ASP A 63 -4.65 -18.08 0.96
C ASP A 63 -5.47 -18.92 1.95
N GLY A 64 -5.96 -20.07 1.48
CA GLY A 64 -6.67 -21.04 2.31
C GLY A 64 -8.16 -20.74 2.59
N VAL A 65 -8.73 -19.68 2.02
CA VAL A 65 -10.18 -19.39 2.12
C VAL A 65 -10.81 -19.10 0.76
N LYS A 66 -12.12 -19.30 0.68
CA LYS A 66 -12.92 -18.96 -0.49
C LYS A 66 -12.87 -17.45 -0.73
N SER A 67 -12.75 -17.04 -1.99
CA SER A 67 -12.76 -15.62 -2.33
C SER A 67 -14.08 -14.94 -1.95
N ILE A 68 -13.99 -13.67 -1.58
CA ILE A 68 -15.13 -12.82 -1.23
C ILE A 68 -15.30 -11.79 -2.34
N THR A 69 -16.47 -11.75 -2.96
CA THR A 69 -16.80 -10.83 -4.05
C THR A 69 -17.87 -9.83 -3.63
N GLY A 70 -17.84 -8.63 -4.21
CA GLY A 70 -18.89 -7.64 -4.01
C GLY A 70 -18.69 -6.39 -4.85
N ASN A 71 -19.32 -5.29 -4.44
CA ASN A 71 -19.17 -4.00 -5.08
C ASN A 71 -18.85 -2.92 -4.04
N PHE A 72 -17.89 -2.06 -4.35
CA PHE A 72 -17.57 -0.88 -3.56
C PHE A 72 -18.30 0.35 -4.12
N ASN A 73 -18.75 1.20 -3.20
CA ASN A 73 -19.11 2.57 -3.51
C ASN A 73 -17.93 3.49 -3.18
N LEU A 74 -17.24 3.95 -4.23
CA LEU A 74 -16.02 4.74 -4.15
C LEU A 74 -16.26 6.23 -4.50
N LYS A 75 -17.51 6.71 -4.44
CA LYS A 75 -17.81 8.16 -4.51
C LYS A 75 -17.11 8.97 -3.43
N LYS A 76 -16.74 8.30 -2.33
CA LYS A 76 -15.87 8.83 -1.29
C LYS A 76 -14.69 7.87 -1.14
N PRO A 77 -13.51 8.36 -0.73
CA PRO A 77 -12.38 7.49 -0.45
C PRO A 77 -12.74 6.42 0.58
N LEU A 78 -12.32 5.19 0.31
CA LEU A 78 -12.50 4.02 1.17
C LEU A 78 -11.12 3.47 1.55
N SER A 79 -10.83 3.39 2.85
CA SER A 79 -9.61 2.78 3.36
C SER A 79 -9.91 1.43 3.99
N LEU A 80 -9.16 0.41 3.60
CA LEU A 80 -9.31 -0.96 4.06
C LEU A 80 -7.95 -1.55 4.45
N PRO A 81 -7.86 -2.30 5.56
CA PRO A 81 -6.69 -3.11 5.86
C PRO A 81 -6.66 -4.36 4.96
N LEU A 82 -5.48 -4.74 4.52
CA LEU A 82 -5.19 -5.91 3.69
C LEU A 82 -3.83 -6.49 4.11
N ASP A 83 -3.80 -7.15 5.27
CA ASP A 83 -2.65 -7.90 5.80
C ASP A 83 -1.31 -7.14 5.77
N PHE A 84 -1.02 -6.40 6.85
CA PHE A 84 0.13 -5.47 6.98
C PHE A 84 0.19 -4.39 5.88
N THR A 85 -0.94 -4.13 5.22
CA THR A 85 -1.07 -3.12 4.16
C THR A 85 -2.36 -2.35 4.37
N THR A 86 -2.31 -1.03 4.33
CA THR A 86 -3.52 -0.20 4.21
C THR A 86 -3.70 0.19 2.75
N VAL A 87 -4.88 -0.07 2.20
CA VAL A 87 -5.28 0.29 0.84
C VAL A 87 -6.36 1.36 0.90
N THR A 88 -6.09 2.53 0.33
CA THR A 88 -7.07 3.61 0.16
C THR A 88 -7.47 3.69 -1.30
N LEU A 89 -8.76 3.53 -1.57
CA LEU A 89 -9.35 3.54 -2.90
C LEU A 89 -10.18 4.81 -3.08
N SER A 90 -10.06 5.48 -4.21
CA SER A 90 -10.99 6.51 -4.66
C SER A 90 -11.30 6.34 -6.13
N CYS A 91 -12.47 6.81 -6.56
CA CYS A 91 -12.88 6.70 -7.95
C CYS A 91 -13.24 8.07 -8.51
N ASP A 92 -12.82 8.33 -9.74
CA ASP A 92 -13.14 9.52 -10.52
C ASP A 92 -13.39 9.18 -11.99
N GLN A 93 -13.37 10.19 -12.86
CA GLN A 93 -13.61 10.00 -14.30
C GLN A 93 -12.50 9.20 -15.00
N GLU A 94 -11.28 9.18 -14.47
CA GLU A 94 -10.15 8.47 -15.05
C GLU A 94 -10.17 6.98 -14.67
N GLY A 95 -10.69 6.66 -13.49
CA GLY A 95 -10.79 5.28 -13.01
C GLY A 95 -10.73 5.19 -11.49
N VAL A 96 -10.16 4.09 -11.00
CA VAL A 96 -9.92 3.89 -9.57
C VAL A 96 -8.46 4.20 -9.23
N LYS A 97 -8.23 5.11 -8.31
CA LYS A 97 -6.92 5.40 -7.73
C LYS A 97 -6.75 4.57 -6.47
N ALA A 98 -5.67 3.80 -6.40
CA ALA A 98 -5.29 3.00 -5.24
C ALA A 98 -4.02 3.58 -4.63
N ALA A 99 -4.11 4.05 -3.39
CA ALA A 99 -2.97 4.44 -2.56
C ALA A 99 -2.69 3.33 -1.54
N ILE A 100 -1.48 2.79 -1.58
CA ILE A 100 -1.06 1.62 -0.82
C ILE A 100 0.01 2.06 0.16
N LYS A 101 -0.29 1.93 1.44
CA LYS A 101 0.64 2.20 2.53
C LYS A 101 1.02 0.88 3.17
N LYS A 102 2.32 0.55 3.14
CA LYS A 102 2.85 -0.58 3.88
C LYS A 102 2.84 -0.27 5.36
N GLU A 103 2.34 -1.18 6.17
CA GLU A 103 2.48 -1.09 7.61
C GLU A 103 3.84 -1.67 7.97
N THR A 104 4.67 -0.89 8.65
CA THR A 104 5.89 -1.44 9.25
C THR A 104 5.44 -2.47 10.27
N SER A 105 5.63 -3.75 9.95
CA SER A 105 5.46 -4.83 10.91
C SER A 105 6.21 -4.42 12.19
N PRO A 106 5.56 -4.40 13.36
CA PRO A 106 6.30 -4.24 14.59
C PRO A 106 7.28 -5.41 14.61
N LEU A 107 8.57 -5.11 14.50
CA LEU A 107 9.62 -6.08 14.76
C LEU A 107 9.30 -6.66 16.14
N MET A 108 8.97 -7.95 16.18
CA MET A 108 9.05 -8.72 17.40
C MET A 108 10.51 -8.61 17.85
N PHE A 109 10.73 -7.85 18.92
CA PHE A 109 11.95 -7.93 19.72
C PHE A 109 11.87 -9.20 20.58
#